data_AF-A0AAE1DET1-F1
#
_entry.id   AF-A0AAE1DET1-F1
#
_cell.length_a   1.000
_cell.length_b   1.000
_cell.length_c   1.000
_cell.angle_alpha   90.00
_cell.angle_beta   90.00
_cell.angle_gamma   90.00
#
_symmetry.space_group_name_H-M   'P 1'
#
loop_
_entity.id
_entity.type
_entity.pdbx_description
1 polymer ?
#
loop_
_entity_poly.entity_id
_entity_poly.type
_entity_poly.pdbx_seq_one_letter_code
_entity_poly.pdbx_strand_id
1 'polypeptide(L)'
;MDKVAQCKGQKFQENGKAYTGIGGAGRLTSKAIKRIQGHYGGAIRKNCHSVEAMRKSIWSIFHHRGGRHDLCGDWCKKDNKNVLPQFVLDEIEPIFQDLSSDALVSKCTHGGTQNTNESFHNLIWNRCPKNIFVGRQRLEIAVLDAAVVFNDGELGRCDIFKKLNLSCGKHMVSGLQKLDSKRIKKSAARSNADKKVQRQRQQHTQNNTTDETYEAGAF
;
A
#
# COMPACT_ATOMS: atom_id res chain seq x y z
N MET A 1 -8.17 6.16 11.90
CA MET A 1 -8.32 5.97 13.36
C MET A 1 -8.44 4.48 13.64
N ASP A 2 -7.75 3.95 14.64
CA ASP A 2 -7.84 2.53 14.99
C ASP A 2 -9.11 2.26 15.81
N LYS A 3 -10.14 1.74 15.14
CA LYS A 3 -11.42 1.37 15.77
C LYS A 3 -11.26 0.33 16.87
N VAL A 4 -10.31 -0.59 16.74
CA VAL A 4 -10.06 -1.61 17.78
C VAL A 4 -9.57 -0.95 19.06
N ALA A 5 -8.65 0.02 18.93
CA ALA A 5 -8.17 0.79 20.06
C ALA A 5 -9.26 1.70 20.66
N GLN A 6 -10.11 2.32 19.83
CA GLN A 6 -11.19 3.19 20.29
C GLN A 6 -12.26 2.44 21.09
N CYS A 7 -12.63 1.24 20.65
CA CYS A 7 -13.61 0.42 21.34
C CYS A 7 -13.01 -0.36 22.52
N LYS A 8 -11.74 -0.11 22.89
CA LYS A 8 -11.09 -0.80 24.00
C LYS A 8 -11.84 -0.50 25.30
N GLY A 9 -12.34 -1.55 25.96
CA GLY A 9 -13.08 -1.43 27.22
C GLY A 9 -14.58 -1.16 27.08
N GLN A 10 -15.08 -0.85 25.87
CA GLN A 10 -16.52 -0.76 25.62
C GLN A 10 -17.16 -2.15 25.75
N LYS A 11 -18.37 -2.21 26.30
CA LYS A 11 -19.11 -3.46 26.48
C LYS A 11 -20.17 -3.61 25.41
N PHE A 12 -20.20 -4.78 24.79
CA PHE A 12 -21.17 -5.16 23.77
C PHE A 12 -21.91 -6.41 24.23
N GLN A 13 -23.12 -6.64 23.72
CA GLN A 13 -23.89 -7.85 23.98
C GLN A 13 -24.46 -8.39 22.67
N GLU A 14 -24.32 -9.69 22.46
CA GLU A 14 -24.91 -10.38 21.32
C GLU A 14 -25.24 -11.82 21.72
N ASN A 15 -26.43 -12.30 21.36
CA ASN A 15 -26.91 -13.66 21.68
C ASN A 15 -26.76 -14.03 23.18
N GLY A 16 -27.03 -13.09 24.07
CA GLY A 16 -26.93 -13.27 25.53
C GLY A 16 -25.50 -13.33 26.08
N LYS A 17 -24.47 -13.12 25.25
CA LYS A 17 -23.06 -13.09 25.67
C LYS A 17 -22.54 -11.66 25.71
N ALA A 18 -21.81 -11.31 26.77
CA ALA A 18 -21.14 -10.03 26.89
C ALA A 18 -19.71 -10.09 26.32
N TYR A 19 -19.33 -9.04 25.61
CA TYR A 19 -18.01 -8.87 24.99
C TYR A 19 -17.41 -7.53 25.42
N THR A 20 -16.09 -7.49 25.63
CA THR A 20 -15.37 -6.25 25.92
C THR A 20 -14.47 -5.88 24.73
N GLY A 21 -14.81 -4.82 24.03
CA GLY A 21 -14.18 -4.36 22.79
C GLY A 21 -14.55 -5.17 21.55
N ILE A 22 -14.03 -4.74 20.39
CA ILE A 22 -14.29 -5.40 19.10
C ILE A 22 -13.13 -6.29 18.61
N GLY A 23 -11.99 -6.26 19.29
CA GLY A 23 -10.79 -7.00 18.90
C GLY A 23 -10.65 -8.37 19.59
N GLY A 24 -10.13 -9.38 18.89
CA GLY A 24 -9.75 -10.68 19.47
C GLY A 24 -10.40 -11.90 18.82
N ALA A 25 -10.13 -13.10 19.37
CA ALA A 25 -10.66 -14.37 18.84
C ALA A 25 -12.20 -14.35 18.78
N GLY A 26 -12.76 -14.84 17.66
CA GLY A 26 -14.20 -14.77 17.38
C GLY A 26 -14.73 -13.38 17.02
N ARG A 27 -13.86 -12.35 16.96
CA ARG A 27 -14.18 -10.96 16.63
C ARG A 27 -13.20 -10.44 15.58
N LEU A 28 -12.88 -9.14 15.59
CA LEU A 28 -11.92 -8.55 14.66
C LEU A 28 -10.48 -8.89 15.08
N THR A 29 -9.82 -9.77 14.34
CA THR A 29 -8.40 -10.12 14.53
C THR A 29 -7.52 -9.44 13.47
N SER A 30 -6.22 -9.26 13.75
CA SER A 30 -5.26 -8.77 12.75
C SER A 30 -5.27 -9.61 11.47
N LYS A 31 -5.47 -10.93 11.59
CA LYS A 31 -5.63 -11.85 10.45
C LYS A 31 -6.91 -11.57 9.66
N ALA A 32 -8.02 -11.26 10.34
CA ALA A 32 -9.26 -10.89 9.68
C ALA A 32 -9.13 -9.55 8.94
N ILE A 33 -8.47 -8.56 9.56
CA ILE A 33 -8.18 -7.25 8.96
C ILE A 33 -7.33 -7.43 7.70
N LYS A 34 -6.20 -8.16 7.78
CA LYS A 34 -5.32 -8.43 6.62
C LYS A 34 -6.08 -9.10 5.46
N ARG A 35 -7.03 -10.01 5.77
CA ARG A 35 -7.90 -10.62 4.75
C ARG A 35 -8.87 -9.61 4.11
N ILE A 36 -9.51 -8.76 4.92
CA ILE A 36 -10.40 -7.69 4.41
C ILE A 36 -9.62 -6.75 3.49
N GLN A 37 -8.42 -6.31 3.91
CA GLN A 37 -7.54 -5.47 3.10
C GLN A 37 -7.16 -6.14 1.77
N GLY A 38 -6.84 -7.45 1.79
CA GLY A 38 -6.56 -8.23 0.59
C GLY A 38 -7.74 -8.27 -0.38
N HIS A 39 -8.95 -8.55 0.11
CA HIS A 39 -10.17 -8.53 -0.69
C HIS A 39 -10.47 -7.13 -1.24
N TYR A 40 -10.30 -6.09 -0.42
CA TYR A 40 -10.52 -4.70 -0.80
C TYR A 40 -9.60 -4.28 -1.94
N GLY A 41 -8.29 -4.56 -1.83
CA GLY A 41 -7.35 -4.32 -2.92
C GLY A 41 -7.70 -5.12 -4.19
N GLY A 42 -8.23 -6.34 -4.03
CA GLY A 42 -8.74 -7.15 -5.14
C GLY A 42 -9.96 -6.52 -5.81
N ALA A 43 -10.92 -6.02 -5.03
CA ALA A 43 -12.12 -5.35 -5.51
C ALA A 43 -11.77 -4.09 -6.33
N ILE A 44 -10.81 -3.30 -5.87
CA ILE A 44 -10.31 -2.13 -6.62
C ILE A 44 -9.68 -2.56 -7.94
N ARG A 45 -8.71 -3.49 -7.91
CA ARG A 45 -7.95 -3.87 -9.11
C ARG A 45 -8.81 -4.53 -10.19
N LYS A 46 -9.81 -5.31 -9.80
CA LYS A 46 -10.70 -6.00 -10.76
C LYS A 46 -11.73 -5.06 -11.39
N ASN A 47 -12.04 -3.94 -10.74
CA ASN A 47 -13.12 -3.03 -11.14
C ASN A 47 -12.63 -1.60 -11.37
N CYS A 48 -11.33 -1.39 -11.68
CA CYS A 48 -10.77 -0.06 -11.84
C CYS A 48 -11.51 0.78 -12.90
N HIS A 49 -12.14 0.16 -13.89
CA HIS A 49 -12.84 0.90 -14.95
C HIS A 49 -14.27 1.33 -14.58
N SER A 50 -14.80 0.98 -13.40
CA SER A 50 -16.17 1.33 -13.00
C SER A 50 -16.28 1.60 -11.49
N VAL A 51 -16.61 2.84 -11.15
CA VAL A 51 -16.87 3.27 -9.77
C VAL A 51 -18.00 2.45 -9.15
N GLU A 52 -19.09 2.24 -9.91
CA GLU A 52 -20.24 1.48 -9.43
C GLU A 52 -19.88 0.02 -9.15
N ALA A 53 -19.19 -0.64 -10.08
CA ALA A 53 -18.77 -2.03 -9.90
C ALA A 53 -17.78 -2.17 -8.73
N MET A 54 -16.88 -1.20 -8.58
CA MET A 54 -15.93 -1.17 -7.47
C MET A 54 -16.64 -1.02 -6.12
N ARG A 55 -17.59 -0.08 -6.01
CA ARG A 55 -18.41 0.13 -4.81
C ARG A 55 -19.20 -1.13 -4.46
N LYS A 56 -19.89 -1.74 -5.44
CA LYS A 56 -20.63 -3.00 -5.23
C LYS A 56 -19.70 -4.12 -4.77
N SER A 57 -18.52 -4.24 -5.39
CA SER A 57 -17.53 -5.24 -5.00
C SER A 57 -16.96 -4.98 -3.59
N ILE A 58 -16.80 -3.73 -3.16
CA ILE A 58 -16.36 -3.38 -1.80
C ILE A 58 -17.44 -3.78 -0.78
N TRP A 59 -18.71 -3.43 -1.02
CA TRP A 59 -19.82 -3.80 -0.15
C TRP A 59 -20.05 -5.32 -0.07
N SER A 60 -19.79 -6.06 -1.16
CA SER A 60 -19.83 -7.52 -1.12
C SER A 60 -18.90 -8.13 -0.07
N ILE A 61 -17.78 -7.46 0.25
CA ILE A 61 -16.84 -7.90 1.29
C ILE A 61 -17.46 -7.72 2.67
N PHE A 62 -18.14 -6.60 2.91
CA PHE A 62 -18.84 -6.33 4.17
C PHE A 62 -19.94 -7.37 4.42
N HIS A 63 -20.79 -7.61 3.42
CA HIS A 63 -21.86 -8.62 3.52
C HIS A 63 -21.30 -10.03 3.73
N HIS A 64 -20.24 -10.40 2.99
CA HIS A 64 -19.53 -11.66 3.19
C HIS A 64 -19.03 -11.82 4.64
N ARG A 65 -18.54 -10.75 5.26
CA ARG A 65 -18.10 -10.78 6.65
C ARG A 65 -19.25 -10.93 7.65
N GLY A 66 -20.46 -10.50 7.29
CA GLY A 66 -21.69 -10.80 8.04
C GLY A 66 -22.36 -12.12 7.68
N GLY A 67 -21.70 -13.00 6.91
CA GLY A 67 -22.26 -14.31 6.52
C GLY A 67 -23.31 -14.25 5.41
N ARG A 68 -23.52 -13.08 4.79
CA ARG A 68 -24.38 -12.92 3.62
C ARG A 68 -23.56 -13.06 2.34
N HIS A 69 -23.86 -14.10 1.57
CA HIS A 69 -23.08 -14.52 0.40
C HIS A 69 -23.76 -14.24 -0.95
N ASP A 70 -24.91 -13.58 -0.92
CA ASP A 70 -25.74 -13.20 -2.07
C ASP A 70 -25.03 -12.28 -3.07
N LEU A 71 -24.16 -11.39 -2.58
CA LEU A 71 -23.43 -10.43 -3.41
C LEU A 71 -21.97 -10.84 -3.68
N CYS A 72 -21.57 -12.04 -3.23
CA CYS A 72 -20.20 -12.50 -3.39
C CYS A 72 -19.88 -12.89 -4.84
N GLY A 73 -18.66 -12.59 -5.28
CA GLY A 73 -18.12 -13.11 -6.55
C GLY A 73 -17.36 -14.44 -6.36
N ASP A 74 -16.68 -14.87 -7.41
CA ASP A 74 -15.96 -16.17 -7.49
C ASP A 74 -14.87 -16.40 -6.43
N TRP A 75 -14.49 -15.34 -5.71
CA TRP A 75 -13.52 -15.42 -4.62
C TRP A 75 -14.11 -16.02 -3.33
N CYS A 76 -15.44 -16.11 -3.23
CA CYS A 76 -16.13 -16.58 -2.04
C CYS A 76 -16.29 -18.10 -2.02
N LYS A 77 -15.69 -18.73 -1.00
CA LYS A 77 -16.03 -20.10 -0.61
C LYS A 77 -17.22 -20.03 0.35
N LYS A 78 -18.40 -20.47 -0.09
CA LYS A 78 -19.69 -20.34 0.64
C LYS A 78 -19.67 -20.97 2.04
N ASP A 79 -18.76 -21.91 2.31
CA ASP A 79 -18.54 -22.53 3.64
C ASP A 79 -17.63 -21.70 4.57
N ASN A 80 -17.68 -20.37 4.52
CA ASN A 80 -16.77 -19.56 5.33
C ASN A 80 -17.27 -19.37 6.77
N LYS A 81 -16.64 -20.08 7.71
CA LYS A 81 -16.87 -19.95 9.17
C LYS A 81 -16.35 -18.64 9.79
N ASN A 82 -15.67 -17.78 9.03
CA ASN A 82 -15.08 -16.53 9.55
C ASN A 82 -16.04 -15.34 9.44
N VAL A 83 -17.25 -15.51 9.99
CA VAL A 83 -18.27 -14.47 10.13
C VAL A 83 -17.92 -13.61 11.34
N LEU A 84 -18.08 -12.30 11.20
CA LEU A 84 -17.92 -11.35 12.29
C LEU A 84 -19.26 -11.16 13.02
N PRO A 85 -19.24 -11.04 14.37
CA PRO A 85 -20.43 -10.71 15.14
C PRO A 85 -21.04 -9.36 14.73
N GLN A 86 -22.35 -9.18 14.89
CA GLN A 86 -23.07 -7.99 14.41
C GLN A 86 -22.51 -6.70 15.03
N PHE A 87 -22.22 -6.68 16.33
CA PHE A 87 -21.66 -5.48 16.97
C PHE A 87 -20.29 -5.07 16.41
N VAL A 88 -19.54 -6.02 15.85
CA VAL A 88 -18.27 -5.73 15.18
C VAL A 88 -18.53 -5.14 13.80
N LEU A 89 -19.55 -5.65 13.09
CA LEU A 89 -19.96 -5.13 11.78
C LEU A 89 -20.43 -3.68 11.90
N ASP A 90 -21.25 -3.38 12.89
CA ASP A 90 -21.77 -2.02 13.14
C ASP A 90 -20.62 -1.02 13.35
N GLU A 91 -19.57 -1.42 14.09
CA GLU A 91 -18.42 -0.55 14.33
C GLU A 91 -17.51 -0.32 13.11
N ILE A 92 -17.48 -1.27 12.16
CA ILE A 92 -16.65 -1.16 10.95
C ILE A 92 -17.43 -0.71 9.72
N GLU A 93 -18.76 -0.69 9.75
CA GLU A 93 -19.61 -0.23 8.65
C GLU A 93 -19.26 1.21 8.21
N PRO A 94 -19.06 2.19 9.12
CA PRO A 94 -18.64 3.53 8.71
C PRO A 94 -17.32 3.54 7.94
N ILE A 95 -16.39 2.63 8.28
CA ILE A 95 -15.14 2.49 7.53
C ILE A 95 -15.41 2.00 6.10
N PHE A 96 -16.32 1.04 5.93
CA PHE A 96 -16.72 0.59 4.59
C PHE A 96 -17.44 1.67 3.80
N GLN A 97 -18.24 2.51 4.46
CA GLN A 97 -18.87 3.67 3.85
C GLN A 97 -17.82 4.67 3.34
N ASP A 98 -16.85 5.04 4.19
CA ASP A 98 -15.75 5.93 3.80
C ASP A 98 -14.92 5.34 2.65
N LEU A 99 -14.57 4.06 2.76
CA LEU A 99 -13.78 3.33 1.76
C LEU A 99 -14.52 3.06 0.45
N SER A 100 -15.85 3.18 0.44
CA SER A 100 -16.67 3.00 -0.75
C SER A 100 -17.25 4.31 -1.30
N SER A 101 -16.86 5.45 -0.72
CA SER A 101 -17.28 6.77 -1.17
C SER A 101 -16.84 7.05 -2.61
N ASP A 102 -17.72 7.65 -3.41
CA ASP A 102 -17.42 7.96 -4.82
C ASP A 102 -16.18 8.87 -4.95
N ALA A 103 -16.00 9.80 -4.02
CA ALA A 103 -14.83 10.68 -3.98
C ALA A 103 -13.50 9.93 -3.80
N LEU A 104 -13.49 8.79 -3.09
CA LEU A 104 -12.31 7.96 -2.93
C LEU A 104 -12.16 6.99 -4.12
N VAL A 105 -13.22 6.26 -4.43
CA VAL A 105 -13.25 5.18 -5.41
C VAL A 105 -13.00 5.71 -6.84
N SER A 106 -13.49 6.91 -7.17
CA SER A 106 -13.20 7.59 -8.45
C SER A 106 -11.71 7.80 -8.70
N LYS A 107 -10.93 8.08 -7.64
CA LYS A 107 -9.47 8.26 -7.73
C LYS A 107 -8.75 6.95 -8.02
N CYS A 108 -9.38 5.81 -7.77
CA CYS A 108 -8.81 4.50 -8.06
C CYS A 108 -9.05 4.03 -9.51
N THR A 109 -9.76 4.81 -10.32
CA THR A 109 -10.22 4.34 -11.63
C THR A 109 -9.09 4.16 -12.66
N HIS A 110 -8.02 4.94 -12.51
CA HIS A 110 -6.83 4.83 -13.36
C HIS A 110 -5.97 3.60 -13.05
N GLY A 111 -6.32 2.79 -12.02
CA GLY A 111 -5.66 1.52 -11.70
C GLY A 111 -4.17 1.62 -11.33
N GLY A 112 -3.69 2.81 -11.00
CA GLY A 112 -2.29 3.05 -10.69
C GLY A 112 -1.88 2.52 -9.31
N THR A 113 -0.57 2.44 -9.08
CA THR A 113 0.01 2.04 -7.79
C THR A 113 0.83 3.18 -7.21
N GLN A 114 1.06 3.17 -5.89
CA GLN A 114 1.91 4.16 -5.23
C GLN A 114 3.40 3.97 -5.49
N ASN A 115 3.81 2.86 -6.14
CA ASN A 115 5.21 2.48 -6.35
C ASN A 115 6.03 3.59 -7.04
N THR A 116 5.43 4.29 -8.01
CA THR A 116 6.07 5.42 -8.71
C THR A 116 6.43 6.54 -7.72
N ASN A 117 5.45 6.98 -6.92
CA ASN A 117 5.66 8.05 -5.92
C ASN A 117 6.62 7.59 -4.82
N GLU A 118 6.51 6.36 -4.35
CA GLU A 118 7.43 5.79 -3.35
C GLU A 118 8.86 5.74 -3.85
N SER A 119 9.07 5.35 -5.11
CA SER A 119 10.41 5.29 -5.71
C SER A 119 11.03 6.69 -5.90
N PHE A 120 10.22 7.70 -6.22
CA PHE A 120 10.65 9.10 -6.26
C PHE A 120 10.99 9.63 -4.85
N HIS A 121 10.15 9.38 -3.86
CA HIS A 121 10.43 9.77 -2.48
C HIS A 121 11.71 9.11 -1.95
N ASN A 122 11.93 7.83 -2.25
CA ASN A 122 13.17 7.14 -1.88
C ASN A 122 14.42 7.83 -2.46
N LEU A 123 14.33 8.34 -3.69
CA LEU A 123 15.40 9.13 -4.30
C LEU A 123 15.68 10.41 -3.50
N ILE A 124 14.66 11.13 -3.03
CA ILE A 124 14.84 12.32 -2.19
C ILE A 124 15.52 11.94 -0.87
N TRP A 125 15.02 10.90 -0.18
CA TRP A 125 15.51 10.52 1.14
C TRP A 125 16.93 9.95 1.13
N ASN A 126 17.34 9.30 0.04
CA ASN A 126 18.73 8.88 -0.13
C ASN A 126 19.72 10.07 -0.24
N ARG A 127 19.25 11.23 -0.70
CA ARG A 127 20.05 12.46 -0.81
C ARG A 127 19.96 13.31 0.44
N CYS A 128 18.77 13.37 1.02
CA CYS A 128 18.43 14.18 2.17
C CYS A 128 17.64 13.33 3.17
N PRO A 129 18.32 12.62 4.09
CA PRO A 129 17.67 11.76 5.06
C PRO A 129 16.67 12.52 5.94
N LYS A 130 15.53 11.90 6.25
CA LYS A 130 14.45 12.52 7.04
C LYS A 130 14.83 12.82 8.49
N ASN A 131 15.81 12.10 9.02
CA ASN A 131 16.27 12.19 10.40
C ASN A 131 17.35 13.26 10.61
N ILE A 132 17.70 14.01 9.56
CA ILE A 132 18.72 15.05 9.63
C ILE A 132 18.08 16.38 9.25
N PHE A 133 18.26 17.39 10.10
CA PHE A 133 17.87 18.74 9.76
C PHE A 133 18.82 19.30 8.68
N VAL A 134 18.25 19.80 7.59
CA VAL A 134 19.00 20.45 6.51
C VAL A 134 18.42 21.84 6.23
N GLY A 135 19.26 22.76 5.80
CA GLY A 135 18.80 24.07 5.32
C GLY A 135 17.99 23.95 4.03
N ARG A 136 17.07 24.91 3.81
CA ARG A 136 16.14 24.95 2.66
C ARG A 136 16.83 24.74 1.31
N GLN A 137 17.94 25.44 1.04
CA GLN A 137 18.65 25.33 -0.24
C GLN A 137 19.14 23.91 -0.53
N ARG A 138 19.63 23.18 0.48
CA ARG A 138 20.07 21.79 0.30
C ARG A 138 18.91 20.87 -0.02
N LEU A 139 17.76 21.07 0.65
CA LEU A 139 16.55 20.31 0.38
C LEU A 139 16.05 20.56 -1.05
N GLU A 140 16.02 21.82 -1.49
CA GLU A 140 15.62 22.18 -2.86
C GLU A 140 16.51 21.51 -3.91
N ILE A 141 17.84 21.56 -3.74
CA ILE A 141 18.79 20.89 -4.64
C ILE A 141 18.56 19.38 -4.64
N ALA A 142 18.38 18.75 -3.47
CA ALA A 142 18.16 17.31 -3.37
C ALA A 142 16.88 16.86 -4.08
N VAL A 143 15.80 17.64 -3.97
CA VAL A 143 14.52 17.38 -4.64
C VAL A 143 14.64 17.56 -6.16
N LEU A 144 15.29 18.64 -6.61
CA LEU A 144 15.50 18.89 -8.04
C LEU A 144 16.39 17.81 -8.68
N ASP A 145 17.49 17.42 -8.03
CA ASP A 145 18.34 16.33 -8.51
C ASP A 145 17.59 14.98 -8.50
N ALA A 146 16.71 14.76 -7.51
CA ALA A 146 15.83 13.59 -7.50
C ALA A 146 14.89 13.55 -8.70
N ALA A 147 14.31 14.70 -9.08
CA ALA A 147 13.43 14.80 -10.23
C ALA A 147 14.18 14.47 -11.54
N VAL A 148 15.39 15.00 -11.71
CA VAL A 148 16.22 14.68 -12.88
C VAL A 148 16.52 13.18 -12.96
N VAL A 149 17.02 12.58 -11.88
CA VAL A 149 17.36 11.14 -11.91
C VAL A 149 16.14 10.25 -12.05
N PHE A 150 14.99 10.68 -11.52
CA PHE A 150 13.74 9.93 -11.65
C PHE A 150 13.29 9.85 -13.11
N ASN A 151 13.33 10.97 -13.83
CA ASN A 151 12.86 11.07 -15.22
C ASN A 151 13.91 10.58 -16.24
N ASP A 152 15.15 11.07 -16.11
CA ASP A 152 16.19 10.90 -17.15
C ASP A 152 17.30 9.93 -16.74
N GLY A 153 17.24 9.42 -15.51
CA GLY A 153 18.30 8.60 -14.94
C GLY A 153 19.53 9.38 -14.50
N GLU A 154 20.56 8.64 -14.11
CA GLU A 154 21.81 9.20 -13.61
C GLU A 154 22.51 10.06 -14.69
N LEU A 155 22.36 9.69 -15.96
CA LEU A 155 22.85 10.47 -17.10
C LEU A 155 22.23 11.86 -17.23
N GLY A 156 21.00 12.10 -16.75
CA GLY A 156 20.36 13.42 -16.79
C GLY A 156 21.17 14.50 -16.06
N ARG A 157 22.00 14.11 -15.08
CA ARG A 157 22.92 15.04 -14.40
C ARG A 157 23.96 15.65 -15.35
N CYS A 158 24.30 14.99 -16.45
CA CYS A 158 25.24 15.53 -17.42
C CYS A 158 24.77 16.88 -17.99
N ASP A 159 23.46 17.06 -18.16
CA ASP A 159 22.92 18.31 -18.70
C ASP A 159 22.96 19.44 -17.66
N ILE A 160 22.86 19.10 -16.36
CA ILE A 160 23.10 20.05 -15.26
C ILE A 160 24.56 20.50 -15.28
N PHE A 161 25.50 19.56 -15.37
CA PHE A 161 26.94 19.90 -15.38
C PHE A 161 27.32 20.77 -16.57
N LYS A 162 26.80 20.47 -17.77
CA LYS A 162 27.00 21.33 -18.95
C LYS A 162 26.50 22.76 -18.71
N LYS A 163 25.32 22.93 -18.11
CA LYS A 163 24.76 24.25 -17.76
C LYS A 163 25.60 25.00 -16.72
N LEU A 164 26.33 24.27 -15.88
CA LEU A 164 27.30 24.82 -14.93
C LEU A 164 28.69 25.03 -15.55
N ASN A 165 28.83 24.90 -16.87
CA ASN A 165 30.09 24.98 -17.61
C ASN A 165 31.12 23.91 -17.19
N LEU A 166 30.64 22.74 -16.73
CA LEU A 166 31.45 21.58 -16.39
C LEU A 166 31.34 20.53 -17.49
N SER A 167 32.48 19.98 -17.93
CA SER A 167 32.51 18.92 -18.95
C SER A 167 32.35 17.54 -18.31
N CYS A 168 31.40 16.75 -18.82
CA CYS A 168 31.26 15.36 -18.42
C CYS A 168 32.28 14.50 -19.18
N GLY A 169 33.43 14.24 -18.56
CA GLY A 169 34.45 13.39 -19.14
C GLY A 169 33.99 11.94 -19.33
N LYS A 170 34.69 11.19 -20.21
CA LYS A 170 34.36 9.80 -20.57
C LYS A 170 34.15 8.85 -19.37
N HIS A 171 34.96 9.02 -18.31
CA HIS A 171 34.90 8.17 -17.12
C HIS A 171 33.65 8.45 -16.28
N MET A 172 33.25 9.71 -16.19
CA MET A 172 32.03 10.12 -15.49
C MET A 172 30.80 9.56 -16.21
N VAL A 173 30.70 9.77 -17.52
CA VAL A 173 29.60 9.24 -18.34
C VAL A 173 29.50 7.72 -18.22
N SER A 174 30.63 7.02 -18.30
CA SER A 174 30.67 5.56 -18.11
C SER A 174 30.21 5.14 -16.70
N GLY A 175 30.59 5.89 -15.67
CA GLY A 175 30.14 5.66 -14.29
C GLY A 175 28.61 5.80 -14.14
N LEU A 176 28.04 6.89 -14.66
CA LEU A 176 26.60 7.14 -14.63
C LEU A 176 25.81 6.07 -15.40
N GLN A 177 26.28 5.68 -16.60
CA GLN A 177 25.71 4.57 -17.38
C GLN A 177 25.69 3.25 -16.61
N LYS A 178 26.75 2.95 -15.87
CA LYS A 178 26.81 1.74 -15.02
C LYS A 178 25.78 1.79 -13.90
N LEU A 179 25.56 2.95 -13.28
CA LEU A 179 24.54 3.13 -12.24
C LEU A 179 23.12 2.94 -12.81
N ASP A 180 22.82 3.57 -13.94
CA ASP A 180 21.54 3.38 -14.63
C ASP A 180 21.32 1.92 -15.03
N SER A 181 22.34 1.26 -15.57
CA SER A 181 22.28 -0.16 -15.92
C SER A 181 21.98 -1.03 -14.70
N LYS A 182 22.60 -0.76 -13.55
CA LYS A 182 22.31 -1.48 -12.29
C LYS A 182 20.88 -1.24 -11.82
N ARG A 183 20.38 0.00 -11.90
CA ARG A 183 19.00 0.36 -11.55
C ARG A 183 17.99 -0.40 -12.40
N ILE A 184 18.18 -0.42 -13.73
CA ILE A 184 17.31 -1.14 -14.67
C ILE A 184 17.34 -2.65 -14.39
N LYS A 185 18.53 -3.24 -14.19
CA LYS A 185 18.65 -4.67 -13.84
C LYS A 185 17.92 -5.03 -12.55
N LYS A 186 18.04 -4.19 -11.51
CA LYS A 186 17.30 -4.37 -10.24
C LYS A 186 15.79 -4.26 -10.46
N SER A 187 15.33 -3.29 -11.24
CA SER A 187 13.90 -3.12 -11.56
C SER A 187 13.35 -4.33 -12.31
N ALA A 188 14.04 -4.79 -13.35
CA ALA A 188 13.67 -5.98 -14.11
C ALA A 188 13.61 -7.24 -13.22
N ALA A 189 14.60 -7.43 -12.34
CA ALA A 189 14.61 -8.53 -11.40
C ALA A 189 13.43 -8.49 -10.40
N ARG A 190 13.03 -7.29 -9.96
CA ARG A 190 11.89 -7.10 -9.04
C ARG A 190 10.52 -7.21 -9.74
N SER A 191 10.47 -6.93 -11.03
CA SER A 191 9.25 -7.03 -11.84
C SER A 191 8.94 -8.46 -12.28
N ASN A 192 9.89 -9.39 -12.12
CA ASN A 192 9.71 -10.79 -12.44
C ASN A 192 8.64 -11.44 -11.53
N ALA A 193 7.60 -12.02 -12.14
CA ALA A 193 6.45 -12.60 -11.47
C ALA A 193 6.81 -13.70 -10.46
N ASP A 194 7.79 -14.56 -10.78
CA ASP A 194 8.19 -15.67 -9.92
C ASP A 194 8.85 -15.16 -8.63
N LYS A 195 9.69 -14.13 -8.75
CA LYS A 195 10.33 -13.48 -7.61
C LYS A 195 9.33 -12.69 -6.78
N LYS A 196 8.31 -12.10 -7.42
CA LYS A 196 7.20 -11.42 -6.74
C LYS A 196 6.37 -12.39 -5.91
N VAL A 197 6.04 -13.56 -6.46
CA VAL A 197 5.31 -14.63 -5.76
C VAL A 197 6.15 -15.19 -4.61
N GLN A 198 7.45 -15.45 -4.82
CA GLN A 198 8.35 -15.92 -3.77
C GLN A 198 8.47 -14.92 -2.62
N ARG A 199 8.53 -13.62 -2.91
CA ARG A 199 8.54 -12.56 -1.89
C ARG A 199 7.23 -12.46 -1.12
N GLN A 200 6.09 -12.57 -1.81
CA GLN A 200 4.77 -12.61 -1.14
C GLN A 200 4.67 -13.80 -0.18
N ARG A 201 5.22 -14.96 -0.56
CA ARG A 201 5.29 -16.14 0.31
C ARG A 201 6.15 -15.87 1.55
N GLN A 202 7.35 -15.28 1.39
CA GLN A 202 8.26 -14.94 2.50
C GLN A 202 7.67 -13.88 3.46
N GLN A 203 7.01 -12.85 2.92
CA GLN A 203 6.30 -11.84 3.73
C GLN A 203 5.12 -12.44 4.49
N HIS A 204 4.46 -13.47 3.95
CA HIS A 204 3.41 -14.18 4.68
C HIS A 204 3.96 -14.94 5.89
N THR A 205 5.18 -15.45 5.79
CA THR A 205 5.88 -16.14 6.90
C THR A 205 6.39 -15.16 7.97
N GLN A 206 6.95 -14.01 7.59
CA GLN A 206 7.51 -13.01 8.52
C GLN A 206 6.45 -12.18 9.28
N ASN A 207 5.27 -11.97 8.69
CA ASN A 207 4.16 -11.23 9.31
C ASN A 207 3.51 -11.96 10.51
N ASN A 208 3.99 -13.15 10.88
CA ASN A 208 3.60 -13.85 12.10
C ASN A 208 4.49 -13.47 13.31
N THR A 209 5.54 -12.66 13.14
CA THR A 209 6.54 -12.42 14.19
C THR A 209 6.77 -10.95 14.60
N THR A 210 6.34 -9.93 13.84
CA THR A 210 6.52 -8.52 14.26
C THR A 210 5.43 -7.62 13.68
N ASP A 211 4.68 -6.91 14.54
CA ASP A 211 3.52 -6.07 14.18
C ASP A 211 3.76 -4.56 14.37
N GLU A 212 5.02 -4.10 14.39
CA GLU A 212 5.31 -2.69 14.68
C GLU A 212 6.49 -2.15 13.86
N THR A 213 6.26 -1.73 12.61
CA THR A 213 6.75 -0.47 12.00
C THR A 213 6.38 -0.44 10.52
N TYR A 214 5.56 0.53 10.12
CA TYR A 214 5.44 0.90 8.71
C TYR A 214 6.68 1.72 8.33
N GLU A 215 7.57 1.14 7.53
CA GLU A 215 8.66 1.88 6.88
C GLU A 215 8.30 2.14 5.42
N ALA A 216 8.19 3.42 5.05
CA ALA A 216 7.99 3.81 3.66
C ALA A 216 9.17 3.33 2.80
N GLY A 217 8.91 2.45 1.82
CA GLY A 217 9.93 1.87 0.93
C GLY A 217 10.30 0.40 1.21
N ALA A 218 9.64 -0.28 2.16
CA ALA A 218 9.87 -1.70 2.46
C ALA A 218 9.22 -2.71 1.47
N PHE A 219 9.01 -2.31 0.21
CA PHE A 219 8.48 -3.16 -0.86
C PHE A 219 9.45 -3.37 -2.03
#